data_AF-A0A7S3PSS0-F1
#
_entry.id   AF-A0A7S3PSS0-F1
#
_cell.length_a   1.000
_cell.length_b   1.000
_cell.length_c   1.000
_cell.angle_alpha   90.00
_cell.angle_beta   90.00
_cell.angle_gamma   90.00
#
_symmetry.space_group_name_H-M   'P 1'
#
loop_
_entity.id
_entity.type
_entity.pdbx_description
1 polymer ?
#
loop_
_entity_poly.entity_id
_entity_poly.type
_entity_poly.pdbx_seq_one_letter_code
_entity_poly.pdbx_strand_id
1 'polypeptide(L)'
;GLRGLSLKLLGIMRFLEMFPKMRNQVKFKQIGVRLDSRPDDYLSTTNEVNKLVQKINQKYGRTIVEYEERSMIELDERLALMKAADMFLVTPVRGGLNMLPFEYILARND
;
A
#
# COMPACT_ATOMS: atom_id res chain seq x y z
N GLY A 1 -4.32 -8.48 -10.74
CA GLY A 1 -4.79 -7.67 -9.60
C GLY A 1 -3.68 -7.08 -8.75
N LEU A 2 -2.58 -7.78 -8.44
CA LEU A 2 -1.67 -7.35 -7.37
C LEU A 2 -0.23 -6.98 -7.81
N ARG A 3 0.15 -7.21 -9.08
CA ARG A 3 1.52 -6.91 -9.57
C ARG A 3 1.93 -5.43 -9.38
N GLY A 4 0.96 -4.51 -9.35
CA GLY A 4 1.25 -3.11 -9.07
C GLY A 4 1.68 -2.85 -7.63
N LEU A 5 1.26 -3.67 -6.68
CA LEU A 5 1.69 -3.55 -5.29
C LEU A 5 3.14 -4.01 -5.11
N SER A 6 3.56 -5.11 -5.74
CA SER A 6 4.97 -5.53 -5.73
C SER A 6 5.90 -4.42 -6.24
N LEU A 7 5.53 -3.77 -7.35
CA LEU A 7 6.28 -2.63 -7.89
C LEU A 7 6.28 -1.41 -6.95
N LYS A 8 5.14 -1.10 -6.32
CA LYS A 8 5.05 -0.04 -5.31
C LYS A 8 6.01 -0.31 -4.13
N LEU A 9 6.04 -1.54 -3.62
CA LEU A 9 6.93 -1.94 -2.52
C LEU A 9 8.41 -1.87 -2.93
N LEU A 10 8.75 -2.26 -4.15
CA LEU A 10 10.10 -2.08 -4.68
C LEU A 10 10.49 -0.59 -4.78
N GLY A 11 9.54 0.27 -5.17
CA GLY A 11 9.71 1.73 -5.13
C GLY A 11 9.96 2.27 -3.72
N ILE A 12 9.19 1.80 -2.73
CA ILE A 12 9.38 2.13 -1.31
C ILE A 12 10.76 1.66 -0.83
N MET A 13 11.16 0.44 -1.17
CA MET A 13 12.48 -0.09 -0.85
C MET A 13 13.59 0.80 -1.43
N ARG A 14 13.48 1.21 -2.70
CA ARG A 14 14.44 2.10 -3.34
C ARG A 14 14.49 3.49 -2.68
N PHE A 15 13.33 4.05 -2.31
CA PHE A 15 13.25 5.30 -1.57
C PHE A 15 14.00 5.24 -0.23
N LEU A 16 13.82 4.17 0.55
CA LEU A 16 14.49 3.97 1.84
C LEU A 16 16.01 3.72 1.71
N GLU A 17 16.46 3.21 0.55
CA GLU A 17 17.88 3.10 0.21
C GLU A 17 18.49 4.47 -0.10
N MET A 18 17.81 5.26 -0.92
CA MET A 18 18.27 6.58 -1.33
C MET A 18 18.25 7.61 -0.20
N PHE A 19 17.30 7.49 0.73
CA PHE A 19 17.09 8.46 1.80
C PHE A 19 17.08 7.81 3.19
N PRO A 20 18.24 7.43 3.75
CA PRO A 20 18.32 6.77 5.05
C PRO A 20 17.63 7.51 6.20
N LYS A 21 17.62 8.85 6.17
CA LYS A 21 16.94 9.69 7.16
C LYS A 21 15.43 9.45 7.25
N MET A 22 14.82 8.95 6.18
CA MET A 22 13.37 8.73 6.14
C MET A 22 12.93 7.46 6.87
N ARG A 23 13.84 6.52 7.17
CA ARG A 23 13.51 5.23 7.82
C ARG A 23 12.83 5.40 9.19
N ASN A 24 13.08 6.51 9.87
CA ASN A 24 12.48 6.84 11.17
C ASN A 24 11.37 7.90 11.08
N GLN A 25 11.07 8.38 9.87
CA GLN A 25 10.11 9.47 9.64
C GLN A 25 8.86 9.03 8.89
N VAL A 26 8.89 7.86 8.25
CA VAL A 26 7.76 7.37 7.45
C VAL A 26 7.28 6.00 7.90
N LYS A 27 5.97 5.81 7.74
CA LYS A 27 5.32 4.50 7.75
C LYS A 27 4.43 4.40 6.52
N PHE A 28 4.32 3.20 5.97
CA PHE A 28 3.50 2.89 4.81
C PHE A 28 2.43 1.88 5.22
N LYS A 29 1.18 2.33 5.30
CA LYS A 29 0.03 1.44 5.50
C LYS A 29 -0.58 1.08 4.15
N GLN A 30 -0.72 -0.21 3.87
CA GLN A 30 -1.37 -0.73 2.67
C GLN A 30 -2.41 -1.76 3.07
N ILE A 31 -3.67 -1.45 2.76
CA ILE A 31 -4.76 -2.42 2.85
C ILE A 31 -5.05 -2.93 1.44
N GLY A 32 -4.97 -4.25 1.25
CA GLY A 32 -5.39 -4.93 0.03
C GLY A 32 -6.84 -5.41 0.17
N VAL A 33 -7.68 -5.16 -0.83
CA VAL A 33 -9.02 -5.76 -0.90
C VAL A 33 -8.93 -7.04 -1.71
N ARG A 34 -9.38 -8.16 -1.14
CA ARG A 34 -9.43 -9.45 -1.83
C ARG A 34 -10.45 -9.36 -2.97
N LEU A 35 -9.97 -9.50 -4.19
CA LEU A 35 -10.79 -9.52 -5.39
C LEU A 35 -10.79 -10.93 -5.99
N ASP A 36 -11.92 -11.34 -6.55
CA ASP A 36 -12.02 -12.59 -7.30
C ASP A 36 -10.93 -12.65 -8.37
N SER A 37 -10.05 -13.63 -8.20
CA SER A 37 -8.84 -13.82 -8.99
C SER A 37 -8.62 -15.32 -9.16
N ARG A 38 -7.89 -15.70 -10.21
CA ARG A 38 -7.44 -17.10 -10.35
C ARG A 38 -6.63 -17.47 -9.11
N PRO A 39 -6.91 -18.62 -8.44
CA PRO A 39 -6.26 -18.97 -7.19
C PRO A 39 -4.72 -18.93 -7.25
N ASP A 40 -4.13 -19.44 -8.33
CA ASP A 40 -2.68 -19.48 -8.49
C ASP A 40 -2.05 -18.08 -8.64
N ASP A 41 -2.70 -17.19 -9.41
CA ASP A 41 -2.26 -15.80 -9.59
C ASP A 41 -2.34 -15.02 -8.27
N TYR A 42 -3.40 -15.26 -7.50
CA TYR A 42 -3.59 -14.67 -6.18
C TYR A 42 -2.49 -15.12 -5.23
N LEU A 43 -2.32 -16.44 -5.05
CA LEU A 43 -1.32 -17.01 -4.14
C LEU A 43 0.09 -16.57 -4.50
N SER A 44 0.44 -16.62 -5.79
CA SER A 44 1.74 -16.16 -6.29
C SER A 44 2.00 -14.69 -5.89
N THR A 45 1.03 -13.81 -6.13
CA THR A 45 1.25 -12.39 -5.87
C THR A 45 1.22 -12.05 -4.38
N THR A 46 0.33 -12.65 -3.59
CA THR A 46 0.29 -12.45 -2.14
C THR A 46 1.60 -12.94 -1.49
N ASN A 47 2.15 -14.06 -1.95
CA ASN A 47 3.45 -14.54 -1.49
C ASN A 47 4.59 -13.56 -1.82
N GLU A 48 4.60 -12.99 -3.02
CA GLU A 48 5.58 -11.98 -3.42
C GLU A 48 5.48 -10.72 -2.54
N VAL A 49 4.27 -10.19 -2.36
CA VAL A 49 4.00 -9.01 -1.53
C VAL A 49 4.45 -9.24 -0.08
N ASN A 50 4.06 -10.37 0.53
CA ASN A 50 4.45 -10.69 1.90
C ASN A 50 5.97 -10.82 2.05
N LYS A 51 6.66 -11.43 1.08
CA LYS A 51 8.13 -11.51 1.08
C LYS A 51 8.77 -10.12 1.00
N LEU A 52 8.24 -9.22 0.17
CA LEU A 52 8.74 -7.86 0.06
C LEU A 52 8.52 -7.04 1.34
N VAL A 53 7.33 -7.13 1.94
CA VAL A 53 7.02 -6.47 3.23
C VAL A 53 7.99 -6.93 4.31
N GLN A 54 8.19 -8.25 4.45
CA GLN A 54 9.14 -8.81 5.41
C GLN A 54 10.57 -8.31 5.16
N LYS A 55 11.02 -8.35 3.89
CA LYS A 55 12.36 -7.89 3.50
C LYS A 55 12.58 -6.41 3.84
N ILE A 56 11.59 -5.54 3.56
CA ILE A 56 11.67 -4.11 3.87
C ILE A 56 11.76 -3.92 5.38
N ASN A 57 10.86 -4.56 6.15
CA ASN A 57 10.83 -4.38 7.60
C ASN A 57 12.07 -4.96 8.30
N GLN A 58 12.61 -6.08 7.82
CA GLN A 58 13.88 -6.63 8.33
C GLN A 58 15.06 -5.71 8.05
N LYS A 59 15.13 -5.10 6.86
CA LYS A 59 16.28 -4.29 6.44
C LYS A 59 16.26 -2.87 7.00
N TYR A 60 15.08 -2.27 7.18
CA TYR A 60 14.98 -0.84 7.48
C TYR A 60 14.29 -0.51 8.82
N GLY A 61 13.53 -1.44 9.41
CA GLY A 61 12.83 -1.24 10.68
C GLY A 61 11.52 -2.03 10.77
N ARG A 62 11.24 -2.63 11.93
CA ARG A 62 10.22 -3.70 12.11
C ARG A 62 8.78 -3.32 11.70
N THR A 63 8.47 -2.04 11.50
CA THR A 63 7.11 -1.52 11.26
C THR A 63 7.04 -0.43 10.18
N ILE A 64 7.99 -0.39 9.23
CA ILE A 64 7.96 0.61 8.15
C ILE A 64 6.82 0.36 7.18
N VAL A 65 6.54 -0.90 6.84
CA VAL A 65 5.39 -1.28 5.99
C VAL A 65 4.42 -2.14 6.80
N GLU A 66 3.20 -1.65 6.93
CA GLU A 66 2.07 -2.37 7.49
C GLU A 66 1.15 -2.81 6.35
N TYR A 67 1.12 -4.12 6.07
CA TYR A 67 0.29 -4.71 5.04
C TYR A 67 -0.75 -5.64 5.65
N GLU A 68 -1.99 -5.49 5.22
CA GLU A 68 -3.09 -6.38 5.58
C GLU A 68 -4.02 -6.59 4.38
N GLU A 69 -4.67 -7.75 4.31
CA GLU A 69 -5.72 -8.03 3.33
C GLU A 69 -7.06 -8.16 4.02
N ARG A 70 -8.08 -7.52 3.44
CA ARG A 70 -9.46 -7.54 3.93
C ARG A 70 -10.41 -7.87 2.79
N SER A 71 -11.60 -8.38 3.12
CA SER A 71 -12.68 -8.58 2.14
C SER A 71 -13.29 -7.25 1.68
N MET A 72 -13.29 -6.25 2.56
CA MET A 72 -13.90 -4.93 2.35
C MET A 72 -13.26 -3.90 3.30
N ILE A 73 -13.42 -2.62 2.97
CA ILE A 73 -13.14 -1.48 3.85
C ILE A 73 -14.32 -0.53 3.73
N GLU A 74 -14.98 -0.24 4.86
CA GLU A 74 -16.11 0.70 4.89
C GLU A 74 -15.66 2.12 4.52
N LEU A 75 -16.62 2.93 4.05
CA LEU A 75 -16.32 4.29 3.59
C LEU A 75 -15.76 5.16 4.72
N ASP A 76 -16.36 5.12 5.90
CA ASP A 76 -15.94 5.88 7.08
C ASP A 76 -14.52 5.53 7.52
N GLU A 77 -14.18 4.24 7.57
CA GLU A 77 -12.82 3.79 7.88
C GLU A 77 -11.83 4.29 6.82
N ARG A 78 -12.19 4.19 5.54
CA ARG A 78 -11.33 4.63 4.44
C ARG A 78 -11.07 6.14 4.51
N LEU A 79 -12.11 6.94 4.75
CA LEU A 79 -11.99 8.39 4.91
C LEU A 79 -11.16 8.75 6.16
N ALA A 80 -11.33 8.03 7.28
CA ALA A 80 -10.54 8.24 8.49
C ALA A 80 -9.04 7.97 8.25
N LEU A 81 -8.72 6.86 7.55
CA LEU A 81 -7.34 6.55 7.17
C LEU A 81 -6.75 7.60 6.21
N MET A 82 -7.54 8.05 5.23
CA MET A 82 -7.14 9.09 4.28
C MET A 82 -6.88 10.44 4.97
N LYS A 83 -7.72 10.81 5.94
CA LYS A 83 -7.58 12.04 6.74
C LYS A 83 -6.34 12.00 7.65
N ALA A 84 -6.02 10.83 8.21
CA ALA A 84 -4.84 10.63 9.04
C ALA A 84 -3.52 10.54 8.24
N ALA A 85 -3.57 10.24 6.95
CA ALA A 85 -2.39 10.06 6.13
C ALA A 85 -1.85 11.39 5.58
N ASP A 86 -0.55 11.64 5.76
CA ASP A 86 0.13 12.80 5.17
C ASP A 86 0.13 12.77 3.64
N MET A 87 0.16 11.57 3.06
CA MET A 87 0.20 11.34 1.61
C MET A 87 -0.56 10.07 1.23
N PHE A 88 -1.31 10.13 0.13
CA PHE A 88 -1.97 8.98 -0.48
C PHE A 88 -1.27 8.54 -1.78
N LEU A 89 -0.79 7.30 -1.82
CA LEU A 89 0.03 6.79 -2.92
C LEU A 89 -0.79 5.90 -3.89
N VAL A 90 -1.17 6.49 -5.01
CA VAL A 90 -1.93 5.83 -6.09
C VAL A 90 -1.03 5.59 -7.31
N THR A 91 -0.58 4.34 -7.48
CA THR A 91 0.39 3.96 -8.52
C THR A 91 -0.03 2.68 -9.27
N PRO A 92 -1.17 2.69 -9.98
CA PRO A 92 -1.59 1.53 -10.76
C PRO A 92 -0.67 1.33 -11.96
N VAL A 93 -0.36 0.07 -12.30
CA VAL A 93 0.39 -0.27 -13.53
C VAL A 93 -0.45 0.00 -14.77
N ARG A 94 -1.75 -0.33 -14.66
CA ARG A 94 -2.81 -0.01 -15.62
C ARG A 94 -4.07 0.23 -14.81
N GLY A 95 -4.81 1.28 -15.13
CA GLY A 95 -6.07 1.61 -14.48
C GLY A 95 -6.95 2.44 -15.41
N GLY A 96 -8.26 2.25 -15.31
CA GLY A 96 -9.24 3.20 -15.83
C GLY A 96 -9.43 4.34 -14.83
N LEU A 97 -10.67 4.78 -14.65
CA LEU A 97 -11.00 5.74 -13.60
C LEU A 97 -10.79 5.11 -12.21
N ASN A 98 -10.04 5.80 -11.36
CA ASN A 98 -9.91 5.47 -9.94
C ASN A 98 -10.61 6.55 -9.11
N MET A 99 -11.58 6.15 -8.29
CA MET A 99 -12.34 7.08 -7.44
C MET A 99 -11.63 7.43 -6.12
N LEU A 100 -10.68 6.59 -5.68
CA LEU A 100 -9.98 6.77 -4.40
C LEU A 100 -9.23 8.11 -4.26
N PRO A 101 -8.58 8.66 -5.31
CA PRO A 101 -7.99 10.00 -5.24
C PRO A 101 -9.02 11.09 -4.92
N PHE A 102 -10.23 11.00 -5.46
CA PHE A 102 -11.29 11.98 -5.18
C PHE A 102 -11.76 11.87 -3.72
N GLU A 103 -11.90 10.66 -3.21
CA GLU A 103 -12.20 10.43 -1.78
C GLU A 103 -11.10 10.99 -0.87
N TYR A 104 -9.82 10.83 -1.24
CA TYR A 104 -8.71 11.39 -0.46
C TYR A 104 -8.73 12.93 -0.42
N ILE A 105 -9.07 13.57 -1.55
CA ILE A 105 -9.24 15.04 -1.60
C ILE A 105 -10.41 15.47 -0.72
N LEU A 106 -11.54 14.77 -0.81
CA LEU A 106 -12.73 15.09 0.00
C LEU A 106 -12.46 14.91 1.50
N ALA A 107 -11.79 13.83 1.91
CA ALA A 107 -11.46 13.55 3.31
C ALA A 107 -10.55 14.61 3.96
N ARG A 108 -9.84 15.42 3.15
CA ARG A 108 -8.89 16.44 3.60
C ARG A 108 -9.34 17.87 3.35
N ASN A 109 -10.49 18.07 2.71
CA ASN A 109 -11.09 19.39 2.47
C ASN A 109 -12.02 19.84 3.62
N ASP A 110 -11.95 19.17 4.78
CA ASP A 110 -12.59 19.57 6.03
C ASP A 110 -11.69 20.49 6.86
#